data_AF-A0A0W8GZ52-F1
#
_entry.id   AF-A0A0W8GZ52-F1
#
_cell.length_a   1.000
_cell.length_b   1.000
_cell.length_c   1.000
_cell.angle_alpha   90.00
_cell.angle_beta   90.00
_cell.angle_gamma   90.00
#
_symmetry.space_group_name_H-M   'P 1'
#
loop_
_entity.id
_entity.type
_entity.pdbx_description
1 polymer ?
#
loop_
_entity_poly.entity_id
_entity_poly.type
_entity_poly.pdbx_seq_one_letter_code
_entity_poly.pdbx_strand_id
1 'polypeptide(L)'
;MQLTLVRHGEAAPPIMGNDTKRPLTERGHAQAEQTADFLKSRIQPDVFVVSPLLRAQETLAHIKQHFADVPVVICNTIKPDDDAKAAVEWLSHLPYESIVVVCHMNVVAHMASILVTESFNPYALAEARIYEQAVIAEGLSTQTKAFIPSI
;
A
#
# COMPACT_ATOMS: atom_id res chain seq x y z
N MET A 1 5.42 8.51 -14.12
CA MET A 1 5.35 7.92 -12.77
C MET A 1 4.29 6.82 -12.65
N GLN A 2 4.59 5.81 -11.84
CA GLN A 2 3.71 4.71 -11.43
C GLN A 2 3.56 4.74 -9.89
N LEU A 3 2.32 4.63 -9.39
CA LEU A 3 2.04 4.50 -7.96
C LEU A 3 1.27 3.21 -7.72
N THR A 4 1.74 2.38 -6.80
CA THR A 4 1.03 1.17 -6.36
C THR A 4 0.57 1.35 -4.93
N LEU A 5 -0.73 1.23 -4.68
CA LEU A 5 -1.30 1.27 -3.34
C LEU A 5 -1.67 -0.15 -2.92
N VAL A 6 -1.27 -0.53 -1.70
CA VAL A 6 -1.50 -1.87 -1.13
C VAL A 6 -2.07 -1.73 0.28
N ARG A 7 -3.18 -2.41 0.56
CA ARG A 7 -3.66 -2.60 1.94
C ARG A 7 -2.92 -3.78 2.56
N HIS A 8 -2.56 -3.71 3.84
CA HIS A 8 -1.99 -4.87 4.55
C HIS A 8 -2.89 -6.13 4.47
N GLY A 9 -2.27 -7.32 4.57
CA GLY A 9 -2.96 -8.62 4.65
C GLY A 9 -3.71 -8.83 5.97
N GLU A 10 -4.43 -9.94 6.10
CA GLU A 10 -5.14 -10.27 7.35
C GLU A 10 -4.20 -10.25 8.57
N ALA A 11 -4.61 -9.53 9.63
CA ALA A 11 -3.83 -9.40 10.85
C ALA A 11 -4.57 -10.01 12.05
N ALA A 12 -3.82 -10.70 12.91
CA ALA A 12 -4.30 -11.28 14.16
C ALA A 12 -5.01 -10.21 15.02
N PRO A 13 -5.95 -10.60 15.89
CA PRO A 13 -6.62 -9.65 16.78
C PRO A 13 -5.62 -8.96 17.73
N PRO A 14 -5.92 -7.73 18.20
CA PRO A 14 -5.07 -7.04 19.17
C PRO A 14 -4.97 -7.85 20.47
N ILE A 15 -3.74 -8.06 20.94
CA ILE A 15 -3.49 -8.66 22.25
C ILE A 15 -3.43 -7.53 23.28
N MET A 16 -4.25 -7.62 24.34
CA MET A 16 -4.33 -6.62 25.41
C MET A 16 -4.57 -5.18 24.89
N GLY A 17 -5.32 -5.04 23.80
CA GLY A 17 -5.64 -3.73 23.20
C GLY A 17 -4.52 -3.08 22.39
N ASN A 18 -3.36 -3.73 22.22
CA ASN A 18 -2.29 -3.18 21.40
C ASN A 18 -2.51 -3.47 19.91
N ASP A 19 -3.06 -2.50 19.17
CA ASP A 19 -3.27 -2.62 17.72
C ASP A 19 -1.98 -2.55 16.89
N THR A 20 -0.98 -1.81 17.37
CA THR A 20 0.22 -1.48 16.57
C THR A 20 1.11 -2.70 16.29
N LYS A 21 1.12 -3.67 17.21
CA LYS A 21 1.96 -4.87 17.17
C LYS A 21 1.21 -6.12 16.69
N ARG A 22 0.05 -5.96 16.07
CA ARG A 22 -0.69 -7.08 15.49
C ARG A 22 0.09 -7.66 14.31
N PRO A 23 0.55 -8.92 14.40
CA PRO A 23 1.17 -9.58 13.27
C PRO A 23 0.11 -9.99 12.24
N LEU A 24 0.55 -10.30 11.03
CA LEU A 24 -0.25 -11.04 10.07
C LEU A 24 -0.62 -12.42 10.62
N THR A 25 -1.78 -12.93 10.22
CA THR A 25 -2.10 -14.35 10.39
C THR A 25 -1.35 -15.17 9.34
N GLU A 26 -1.37 -16.50 9.47
CA GLU A 26 -0.87 -17.39 8.40
C GLU A 26 -1.55 -17.10 7.06
N ARG A 27 -2.88 -16.90 7.09
CA ARG A 27 -3.67 -16.46 5.93
C ARG A 27 -3.19 -15.10 5.42
N GLY A 28 -2.94 -14.14 6.29
CA GLY A 28 -2.44 -12.82 5.91
C GLY A 28 -1.08 -12.86 5.23
N HIS A 29 -0.16 -13.74 5.67
CA HIS A 29 1.11 -13.95 4.98
C HIS A 29 0.92 -14.56 3.59
N ALA A 30 0.06 -15.58 3.45
CA ALA A 30 -0.22 -16.17 2.15
C ALA A 30 -0.91 -15.17 1.20
N GLN A 31 -1.78 -14.29 1.72
CA GLN A 31 -2.40 -13.21 0.96
C GLN A 31 -1.34 -12.22 0.44
N ALA A 32 -0.41 -11.82 1.30
CA ALA A 32 0.68 -10.92 0.94
C ALA A 32 1.62 -11.55 -0.11
N GLU A 33 1.87 -12.85 -0.03
CA GLU A 33 2.65 -13.61 -1.02
C GLU A 33 1.96 -13.61 -2.40
N GLN A 34 0.64 -13.86 -2.47
CA GLN A 34 -0.09 -13.76 -3.75
C GLN A 34 -0.01 -12.36 -4.36
N THR A 35 -0.10 -11.33 -3.53
CA THR A 35 0.04 -9.94 -4.00
C THR A 35 1.47 -9.65 -4.46
N ALA A 36 2.48 -10.16 -3.76
CA ALA A 36 3.88 -10.07 -4.19
C ALA A 36 4.10 -10.74 -5.56
N ASP A 37 3.55 -11.93 -5.75
CA ASP A 37 3.59 -12.69 -7.01
C ASP A 37 2.88 -11.96 -8.17
N PHE A 38 1.77 -11.28 -7.89
CA PHE A 38 1.11 -10.43 -8.86
C PHE A 38 2.00 -9.24 -9.25
N LEU A 39 2.63 -8.59 -8.28
CA LEU A 39 3.40 -7.37 -8.50
C LEU A 39 4.77 -7.62 -9.17
N LYS A 40 5.45 -8.72 -8.88
CA LYS A 40 6.87 -8.95 -9.28
C LYS A 40 7.19 -8.74 -10.76
N SER A 41 6.23 -8.93 -11.67
CA SER A 41 6.41 -8.75 -13.11
C SER A 41 5.70 -7.51 -13.69
N ARG A 42 5.11 -6.66 -12.84
CA ARG A 42 4.25 -5.53 -13.24
C ARG A 42 4.75 -4.17 -12.76
N ILE A 43 5.64 -4.17 -11.77
CA ILE A 43 6.22 -2.97 -11.18
C ILE A 43 7.74 -3.08 -11.15
N GLN A 44 8.42 -1.94 -11.08
CA GLN A 44 9.86 -1.83 -10.83
C GLN A 44 10.05 -0.66 -9.84
N PRO A 45 9.86 -0.89 -8.53
CA PRO A 45 9.82 0.18 -7.55
C PRO A 45 11.19 0.82 -7.36
N ASP A 46 11.22 2.14 -7.30
CA ASP A 46 12.39 2.93 -6.87
C ASP A 46 12.42 3.07 -5.36
N VAL A 47 11.24 3.03 -4.72
CA VAL A 47 11.10 3.11 -3.26
C VAL A 47 9.86 2.35 -2.78
N PHE A 48 9.98 1.76 -1.59
CA PHE A 48 8.86 1.30 -0.80
C PHE A 48 8.52 2.32 0.29
N VAL A 49 7.25 2.68 0.40
CA VAL A 49 6.70 3.48 1.50
C VAL A 49 5.79 2.58 2.33
N VAL A 50 5.96 2.56 3.65
CA VAL A 50 5.19 1.64 4.50
C VAL A 50 4.83 2.26 5.83
N SER A 51 3.63 1.94 6.30
CA SER A 51 3.16 2.33 7.63
C SER A 51 3.99 1.67 8.73
N PRO A 52 4.25 2.33 9.88
CA PRO A 52 5.02 1.73 10.99
C PRO A 52 4.36 0.51 11.66
N LEU A 53 3.09 0.23 11.40
CA LEU A 53 2.34 -0.86 12.04
C LEU A 53 2.79 -2.22 11.50
N LEU A 54 2.97 -3.19 12.41
CA LEU A 54 3.63 -4.48 12.13
C LEU A 54 3.04 -5.21 10.91
N ARG A 55 1.72 -5.35 10.83
CA ARG A 55 1.03 -5.99 9.69
C ARG A 55 1.36 -5.38 8.32
N ALA A 56 1.59 -4.07 8.24
CA ALA A 56 1.98 -3.43 6.98
C ALA A 56 3.44 -3.73 6.64
N GLN A 57 4.32 -3.74 7.66
CA GLN A 57 5.73 -4.13 7.52
C GLN A 57 5.87 -5.58 7.05
N GLU A 58 5.10 -6.50 7.63
CA GLU A 58 5.11 -7.92 7.26
C GLU A 58 4.51 -8.16 5.86
N THR A 59 3.50 -7.37 5.46
CA THR A 59 2.98 -7.41 4.08
C THR A 59 4.06 -6.95 3.09
N LEU A 60 4.75 -5.83 3.38
CA LEU A 60 5.85 -5.36 2.55
C LEU A 60 7.00 -6.37 2.49
N ALA A 61 7.26 -7.10 3.57
CA ALA A 61 8.34 -8.07 3.64
C ALA A 61 8.24 -9.16 2.56
N HIS A 62 7.02 -9.54 2.16
CA HIS A 62 6.80 -10.45 1.04
C HIS A 62 7.07 -9.78 -0.32
N ILE A 63 6.55 -8.58 -0.53
CA ILE A 63 6.72 -7.84 -1.80
C ILE A 63 8.20 -7.58 -2.07
N LYS A 64 8.94 -7.09 -1.07
CA LYS A 64 10.35 -6.68 -1.24
C LYS A 64 11.30 -7.84 -1.56
N GLN A 65 10.92 -9.10 -1.30
CA GLN A 65 11.76 -10.27 -1.64
C GLN A 65 12.04 -10.36 -3.15
N HIS A 66 11.17 -9.81 -3.98
CA HIS A 66 11.34 -9.79 -5.44
C HIS A 66 12.14 -8.58 -5.95
N PHE A 67 12.43 -7.60 -5.10
CA PHE A 67 13.05 -6.33 -5.47
C PHE A 67 14.22 -6.04 -4.54
N ALA A 68 15.35 -6.72 -4.79
CA ALA A 68 16.57 -6.49 -4.06
C ALA A 68 17.00 -5.01 -4.16
N ASP A 69 17.61 -4.49 -3.09
CA ASP A 69 18.24 -3.17 -3.03
C ASP A 69 17.32 -1.93 -3.15
N VAL A 70 16.00 -2.11 -3.19
CA VAL A 70 15.05 -0.99 -3.16
C VAL A 70 14.91 -0.44 -1.73
N PRO A 71 15.13 0.87 -1.51
CA PRO A 71 15.03 1.47 -0.18
C PRO A 71 13.60 1.45 0.38
N VAL A 72 13.50 1.39 1.71
CA VAL A 72 12.23 1.43 2.44
C VAL A 72 12.16 2.71 3.28
N VAL A 73 11.10 3.48 3.11
CA VAL A 73 10.76 4.66 3.88
C VAL A 73 9.57 4.35 4.78
N ILE A 74 9.76 4.49 6.10
CA ILE A 74 8.67 4.38 7.07
C ILE A 74 7.93 5.72 7.09
N CYS A 75 6.64 5.69 6.76
CA CYS A 75 5.79 6.87 6.73
C CYS A 75 4.74 6.81 7.84
N ASN A 76 4.83 7.78 8.76
CA ASN A 76 3.94 7.86 9.93
C ASN A 76 2.58 8.50 9.64
N THR A 77 2.32 8.97 8.41
CA THR A 77 1.08 9.66 8.00
C THR A 77 0.17 8.79 7.12
N ILE A 78 0.39 7.47 7.10
CA ILE A 78 -0.41 6.49 6.36
C ILE A 78 -0.95 5.38 7.27
N LYS A 79 -1.33 5.72 8.52
CA LYS A 79 -2.06 4.87 9.49
C LYS A 79 -3.58 4.95 9.23
N PRO A 80 -4.41 4.08 9.84
CA PRO A 80 -5.84 3.98 9.54
C PRO A 80 -6.63 5.29 9.51
N ASP A 81 -6.36 6.18 10.47
CA ASP A 81 -7.10 7.43 10.71
C ASP A 81 -6.35 8.70 10.25
N ASP A 82 -5.22 8.54 9.54
CA ASP A 82 -4.46 9.68 9.04
C ASP A 82 -5.17 10.33 7.81
N ASP A 83 -4.89 11.62 7.59
CA ASP A 83 -5.45 12.38 6.48
C ASP A 83 -4.85 11.97 5.13
N ALA A 84 -5.70 11.43 4.26
CA ALA A 84 -5.31 11.02 2.92
C ALA A 84 -4.82 12.16 2.03
N LYS A 85 -5.31 13.41 2.23
CA LYS A 85 -4.81 14.57 1.47
C LYS A 85 -3.36 14.85 1.82
N ALA A 86 -3.06 14.89 3.12
CA ALA A 86 -1.68 15.04 3.61
C ALA A 86 -0.77 13.89 3.16
N ALA A 87 -1.29 12.66 3.10
CA ALA A 87 -0.54 11.51 2.57
C ALA A 87 -0.24 11.64 1.07
N VAL A 88 -1.22 12.01 0.24
CA VAL A 88 -1.03 12.26 -1.21
C VAL A 88 -0.06 13.40 -1.44
N GLU A 89 -0.19 14.50 -0.70
CA GLU A 89 0.73 15.64 -0.75
C GLU A 89 2.15 15.23 -0.34
N TRP A 90 2.31 14.43 0.71
CA TRP A 90 3.64 13.94 1.10
C TRP A 90 4.25 13.05 0.00
N LEU A 91 3.46 12.16 -0.59
CA LEU A 91 3.90 11.28 -1.69
C LEU A 91 4.31 12.07 -2.94
N SER A 92 3.65 13.21 -3.24
CA SER A 92 3.95 14.03 -4.42
C SER A 92 5.30 14.74 -4.37
N HIS A 93 5.89 14.88 -3.19
CA HIS A 93 7.20 15.47 -3.00
C HIS A 93 8.36 14.46 -3.12
N LEU A 94 8.06 13.16 -3.26
CA LEU A 94 9.08 12.13 -3.41
C LEU A 94 9.70 12.17 -4.81
N PRO A 95 11.03 12.14 -4.95
CA PRO A 95 11.71 12.26 -6.24
C PRO A 95 11.84 10.90 -6.96
N TYR A 96 10.77 10.10 -7.00
CA TYR A 96 10.78 8.73 -7.51
C TYR A 96 9.72 8.53 -8.61
N GLU A 97 10.02 7.68 -9.60
CA GLU A 97 9.11 7.40 -10.72
C GLU A 97 8.25 6.17 -10.48
N SER A 98 8.65 5.24 -9.60
CA SER A 98 7.83 4.10 -9.19
C SER A 98 7.80 3.96 -7.67
N ILE A 99 6.63 4.18 -7.08
CA ILE A 99 6.42 4.16 -5.62
C ILE A 99 5.42 3.06 -5.28
N VAL A 100 5.75 2.22 -4.31
CA VAL A 100 4.83 1.23 -3.73
C VAL A 100 4.52 1.59 -2.29
N VAL A 101 3.24 1.79 -1.96
CA VAL A 101 2.78 2.20 -0.64
C VAL A 101 2.01 1.06 0.02
N VAL A 102 2.46 0.60 1.18
CA VAL A 102 1.77 -0.44 1.99
C VAL A 102 1.19 0.19 3.25
N CYS A 103 -0.14 0.24 3.36
CA CYS A 103 -0.86 0.95 4.41
C CYS A 103 -2.17 0.27 4.81
N HIS A 104 -3.17 1.04 5.24
CA HIS A 104 -4.38 0.55 5.90
C HIS A 104 -5.65 1.11 5.29
N MET A 105 -6.77 0.46 5.59
CA MET A 105 -8.05 1.16 5.58
C MET A 105 -8.11 2.12 6.77
N ASN A 106 -8.71 3.31 6.66
CA ASN A 106 -9.43 3.82 5.47
C ASN A 106 -8.53 4.66 4.54
N VAL A 107 -7.36 5.09 5.01
CA VAL A 107 -6.46 6.01 4.29
C VAL A 107 -6.17 5.57 2.86
N VAL A 108 -5.95 4.27 2.60
CA VAL A 108 -5.66 3.75 1.25
C VAL A 108 -6.77 4.03 0.24
N ALA A 109 -8.03 3.87 0.66
CA ALA A 109 -9.18 4.07 -0.20
C ALA A 109 -9.48 5.57 -0.40
N HIS A 110 -9.23 6.39 0.63
CA HIS A 110 -9.32 7.83 0.50
C HIS A 110 -8.22 8.40 -0.43
N MET A 111 -6.97 7.93 -0.31
CA MET A 111 -5.91 8.31 -1.25
C MET A 111 -6.32 7.95 -2.68
N ALA A 112 -6.80 6.73 -2.90
CA ALA A 112 -7.30 6.32 -4.22
C ALA A 112 -8.40 7.26 -4.74
N SER A 113 -9.41 7.59 -3.93
CA SER A 113 -10.49 8.51 -4.33
C SER A 113 -9.99 9.90 -4.75
N ILE A 114 -8.98 10.44 -4.07
CA ILE A 114 -8.36 11.73 -4.42
C ILE A 114 -7.62 11.60 -5.75
N LEU A 115 -6.80 10.56 -5.91
CA LEU A 115 -5.95 10.36 -7.08
C LEU A 115 -6.74 10.26 -8.39
N VAL A 116 -7.92 9.65 -8.37
CA VAL A 116 -8.77 9.45 -9.57
C VAL A 116 -10.04 10.31 -9.59
N THR A 117 -10.29 11.13 -8.57
CA THR A 117 -11.52 11.93 -8.40
C THR A 117 -12.81 11.11 -8.49
N GLU A 118 -12.80 9.88 -7.96
CA GLU A 118 -13.96 9.00 -7.90
C GLU A 118 -14.45 8.82 -6.45
N SER A 119 -15.63 8.21 -6.32
CA SER A 119 -16.17 7.81 -5.02
C SER A 119 -15.23 6.86 -4.25
N PHE A 120 -15.35 6.89 -2.92
CA PHE A 120 -14.66 5.96 -2.05
C PHE A 120 -14.96 4.50 -2.43
N ASN A 121 -13.91 3.73 -2.71
CA ASN A 121 -13.99 2.31 -3.02
C ASN A 121 -13.05 1.54 -2.07
N PRO A 122 -13.58 0.73 -1.13
CA PRO A 122 -12.76 0.07 -0.12
C PRO A 122 -11.77 -0.90 -0.75
N TYR A 123 -10.65 -1.12 -0.06
CA TYR A 123 -9.68 -2.14 -0.41
C TYR A 123 -9.95 -3.41 0.40
N ALA A 124 -9.93 -4.58 -0.24
CA ALA A 124 -9.82 -5.88 0.40
C ALA A 124 -8.43 -6.05 1.06
N LEU A 125 -8.33 -7.01 1.97
CA LEU A 125 -7.05 -7.33 2.63
C LEU A 125 -6.02 -7.78 1.59
N ALA A 126 -4.79 -7.29 1.70
CA ALA A 126 -3.71 -7.49 0.74
C ALA A 126 -4.04 -7.06 -0.71
N GLU A 127 -5.12 -6.31 -0.95
CA GLU A 127 -5.41 -5.79 -2.29
C GLU A 127 -4.34 -4.80 -2.73
N ALA A 128 -3.95 -4.91 -4.00
CA ALA A 128 -3.08 -3.95 -4.68
C ALA A 128 -3.80 -3.29 -5.86
N ARG A 129 -3.62 -1.98 -6.02
CA ARG A 129 -4.03 -1.23 -7.22
C ARG A 129 -2.85 -0.45 -7.77
N ILE A 130 -2.68 -0.48 -9.09
CA ILE A 130 -1.59 0.20 -9.81
C ILE A 130 -2.20 1.38 -10.57
N TYR A 131 -1.56 2.53 -10.42
CA TYR A 131 -1.92 3.79 -11.02
C TYR A 131 -0.78 4.30 -11.91
N GLU A 132 -1.14 4.92 -13.02
CA GLU A 132 -0.24 5.68 -13.88
C GLU A 132 -0.63 7.16 -13.86
N GLN A 133 0.38 8.03 -13.77
CA GLN A 133 0.21 9.46 -13.69
C GLN A 133 1.46 10.22 -14.15
N ALA A 134 1.28 11.46 -14.59
CA ALA A 134 2.39 12.39 -14.81
C ALA A 134 2.96 12.89 -13.48
N VAL A 135 2.07 13.22 -12.53
CA VAL A 135 2.39 13.69 -11.18
C VAL A 135 1.38 13.10 -10.20
N ILE A 136 1.75 12.92 -8.93
CA ILE A 136 0.82 12.53 -7.87
C ILE A 136 0.06 13.79 -7.47
N ALA A 137 -1.16 13.91 -7.96
CA ALA A 137 -2.08 14.99 -7.61
C ALA A 137 -3.53 14.53 -7.75
N GLU A 138 -4.44 15.33 -7.22
CA GLU A 138 -5.88 15.08 -7.28
C GLU A 138 -6.36 14.98 -8.74
N GLY A 139 -7.06 13.89 -9.06
CA GLY A 139 -7.68 13.65 -10.37
C GLY A 139 -6.73 13.40 -11.55
N LEU A 140 -5.43 13.22 -11.29
CA LEU A 140 -4.43 13.05 -12.36
C LEU A 140 -3.93 11.61 -12.52
N SER A 141 -4.51 10.66 -11.79
CA SER A 141 -4.12 9.24 -11.87
C SER A 141 -5.15 8.42 -12.63
N THR A 142 -4.67 7.45 -13.40
CA THR A 142 -5.49 6.41 -14.03
C THR A 142 -5.17 5.08 -13.39
N GLN A 143 -6.17 4.39 -12.84
CA GLN A 143 -5.98 3.01 -12.37
C GLN A 143 -5.85 2.07 -13.56
N THR A 144 -4.72 1.39 -13.69
CA THR A 144 -4.46 0.49 -14.83
C THR A 144 -4.66 -0.97 -14.49
N LYS A 145 -4.44 -1.37 -13.23
CA LYS A 145 -4.58 -2.76 -12.76
C LYS A 145 -5.02 -2.82 -11.31
N ALA A 146 -5.69 -3.90 -10.94
CA ALA A 146 -6.01 -4.25 -9.56
C ALA A 146 -5.88 -5.75 -9.34
N PHE A 147 -5.58 -6.15 -8.11
CA PHE A 147 -5.48 -7.54 -7.70
C PHE A 147 -5.94 -7.73 -6.27
N ILE A 148 -6.80 -8.73 -6.06
CA ILE A 148 -7.28 -9.17 -4.75
C ILE A 148 -6.88 -10.64 -4.60
N PRO A 149 -6.14 -11.03 -3.55
CA PRO A 149 -5.85 -12.43 -3.25
C PRO A 149 -7.14 -13.24 -3.10
N SER A 150 -7.14 -14.47 -3.61
CA SER A 150 -8.33 -15.32 -3.64
C SER A 150 -8.54 -16.15 -2.38
N ILE A 151 -7.57 -16.15 -1.46
CA ILE A 151 -7.54 -17.02 -0.28
C ILE A 151 -8.11 -16.38 0.96
#